data_AF-A0A4U8ULH0-F1
#
_entry.id   AF-A0A4U8ULH0-F1
#
_cell.length_a   1.000
_cell.length_b   1.000
_cell.length_c   1.000
_cell.angle_alpha   90.00
_cell.angle_beta   90.00
_cell.angle_gamma   90.00
#
_symmetry.space_group_name_H-M   'P 1'
#
loop_
_entity.id
_entity.type
_entity.pdbx_description
1 polymer ?
#
loop_
_entity_poly.entity_id
_entity_poly.type
_entity_poly.pdbx_seq_one_letter_code
_entity_poly.pdbx_strand_id
1 'polypeptide(L)' 'MNPAANLRGILVRAVYANGKQYNSVEELRKTIQKAWDGITPENLMKLSRSMPTRVAELFENRGSRTHN' A
#
# COMPACT_ATOMS: atom_id res chain seq x y z
N MET A 1 7.96 4.00 -12.00
CA MET A 1 6.98 3.49 -11.03
C MET A 1 6.74 4.54 -9.96
N ASN A 2 5.47 4.79 -9.60
CA ASN A 2 5.14 5.66 -8.48
C ASN A 2 4.69 4.80 -7.28
N PRO A 3 5.49 4.69 -6.21
CA PRO A 3 5.14 3.93 -5.01
C PRO A 3 3.76 4.28 -4.42
N ALA A 4 3.35 5.54 -4.53
CA ALA A 4 2.04 5.97 -4.07
C ALA A 4 0.90 5.39 -4.93
N ALA A 5 1.09 5.24 -6.24
CA ALA A 5 0.10 4.61 -7.12
C ALA A 5 -0.08 3.11 -6.80
N ASN A 6 1.02 2.43 -6.52
CA ASN A 6 1.06 1.04 -6.12
C ASN A 6 0.31 0.78 -4.80
N LEU A 7 0.60 1.61 -3.80
CA LEU A 7 -0.04 1.53 -2.49
C LEU A 7 -1.54 1.82 -2.58
N ARG A 8 -1.93 2.81 -3.38
CA ARG A 8 -3.34 3.06 -3.71
C ARG A 8 -4.00 1.83 -4.32
N GLY A 9 -3.32 1.13 -5.24
CA GLY A 9 -3.83 -0.12 -5.82
C GLY A 9 -4.05 -1.24 -4.79
N ILE A 10 -3.14 -1.39 -3.81
CA ILE A 10 -3.29 -2.36 -2.71
C ILE A 10 -4.51 -2.00 -1.85
N LEU A 11 -4.61 -0.73 -1.45
CA LEU A 11 -5.71 -0.25 -0.62
C LEU A 11 -7.07 -0.41 -1.32
N VAL A 12 -7.17 -0.03 -2.59
CA VAL A 12 -8.42 -0.15 -3.36
C VAL A 12 -8.84 -1.62 -3.45
N ARG A 13 -7.91 -2.54 -3.76
CA ARG A 13 -8.23 -3.98 -3.82
C ARG A 13 -8.66 -4.55 -2.47
N ALA A 14 -8.06 -4.10 -1.37
CA ALA A 14 -8.43 -4.55 -0.03
C ALA A 14 -9.78 -3.99 0.43
N VAL A 15 -10.02 -2.69 0.22
CA VAL A 15 -11.22 -1.98 0.67
C VAL A 15 -12.46 -2.39 -0.13
N TYR A 16 -12.32 -2.64 -1.43
CA TYR A 16 -13.43 -3.02 -2.31
C TYR A 16 -13.40 -4.50 -2.71
N ALA A 17 -12.70 -5.34 -1.94
CA ALA A 17 -12.63 -6.78 -2.18
C ALA A 17 -14.04 -7.38 -2.33
N ASN A 18 -14.20 -8.30 -3.28
CA ASN A 18 -15.46 -9.00 -3.56
C ASN A 18 -16.64 -8.06 -3.89
N GLY A 19 -16.37 -6.88 -4.44
CA GLY A 19 -17.41 -5.91 -4.78
C GLY A 19 -18.05 -5.24 -3.57
N LYS A 20 -17.38 -5.24 -2.41
CA LYS A 20 -17.89 -4.61 -1.19
C LYS A 20 -18.25 -3.14 -1.45
N GLN A 21 -19.48 -2.77 -1.10
CA GLN A 21 -19.96 -1.39 -1.09
C GLN A 21 -20.17 -0.91 0.35
N TYR A 22 -20.31 0.40 0.52
CA TYR A 22 -20.42 1.05 1.83
C TYR A 22 -21.65 1.94 1.87
N ASN A 23 -22.42 1.84 2.94
CA ASN A 23 -23.63 2.65 3.11
C ASN A 23 -23.35 3.98 3.82
N SER A 24 -22.15 4.16 4.36
CA SER A 24 -21.73 5.41 5.00
C SER A 24 -20.25 5.71 4.78
N VAL A 25 -19.93 7.00 4.80
CA VAL A 25 -18.55 7.50 4.75
C VAL A 25 -17.75 7.06 5.98
N GLU A 26 -18.40 6.90 7.13
CA GLU A 26 -17.74 6.46 8.37
C GLU A 26 -17.27 5.00 8.27
N GLU A 27 -18.12 4.12 7.73
CA GLU A 27 -17.77 2.71 7.49
C GLU A 27 -16.62 2.57 6.49
N LEU A 28 -16.67 3.36 5.41
CA LEU A 28 -15.58 3.43 4.43
C LEU A 28 -14.27 3.90 5.09
N ARG A 29 -14.30 4.98 5.89
CA ARG A 29 -13.14 5.48 6.63
C ARG A 29 -12.55 4.43 7.56
N LYS A 30 -13.37 3.77 8.38
CA LYS A 30 -12.94 2.70 9.28
C LYS A 30 -12.29 1.54 8.53
N THR A 31 -12.85 1.18 7.38
CA THR A 31 -12.30 0.09 6.57
C THR A 31 -11.00 0.48 5.86
N ILE A 32 -10.89 1.72 5.37
CA ILE A 32 -9.62 2.25 4.83
C ILE A 32 -8.53 2.22 5.91
N GLN A 33 -8.83 2.68 7.13
CA GLN A 33 -7.88 2.67 8.23
C GLN A 33 -7.44 1.25 8.58
N LYS A 34 -8.39 0.33 8.74
CA LYS A 34 -8.10 -1.08 9.00
C LYS A 34 -7.27 -1.73 7.89
N ALA A 35 -7.58 -1.42 6.63
CA ALA A 35 -6.83 -1.91 5.48
C ALA A 35 -5.41 -1.35 5.46
N TRP A 36 -5.22 -0.08 5.81
CA TRP A 36 -3.91 0.56 5.93
C TRP A 36 -3.06 -0.08 7.03
N ASP A 37 -3.65 -0.26 8.22
CA ASP A 37 -2.96 -0.85 9.38
C ASP A 37 -2.57 -2.33 9.14
N GLY A 38 -3.31 -3.02 8.26
CA GLY A 38 -3.02 -4.39 7.84
C GLY A 38 -1.96 -4.54 6.74
N ILE A 39 -1.40 -3.44 6.21
CA ILE A 39 -0.34 -3.53 5.20
C ILE A 39 0.98 -3.90 5.87
N THR A 40 1.41 -5.15 5.66
CA THR A 40 2.71 -5.62 6.15
C THR A 40 3.85 -5.32 5.16
N PRO A 41 5.11 -5.31 5.62
CA PRO A 41 6.28 -5.27 4.74
C PRO A 41 6.27 -6.40 3.70
N GLU A 42 5.76 -7.61 4.02
CA GLU A 42 5.66 -8.68 3.02
C GLU A 42 4.70 -8.35 1.88
N ASN A 43 3.60 -7.63 2.14
CA ASN A 43 2.68 -7.19 1.09
C ASN A 43 3.38 -6.22 0.11
N LEU A 44 4.24 -5.35 0.64
CA LEU A 44 5.07 -4.44 -0.16
C LEU A 44 6.18 -5.19 -0.92
N MET A 45 6.80 -6.21 -0.31
CA MET A 45 7.79 -7.07 -0.95
C MET A 45 7.20 -8.01 -2.01
N LYS A 46 5.97 -8.52 -1.84
CA LYS A 46 5.32 -9.29 -2.91
C LYS A 46 5.05 -8.41 -4.13
N LEU A 47 4.60 -7.19 -3.90
CA LEU A 47 4.45 -6.19 -4.96
C LEU A 47 5.81 -5.87 -5.62
N SER A 48 6.87 -5.83 -4.83
CA SER A 48 8.22 -5.66 -5.36
C SER A 48 8.71 -6.79 -6.22
N ARG A 49 8.46 -8.02 -5.82
CA ARG A 49 8.93 -9.20 -6.54
C ARG A 49 8.18 -9.39 -7.86
N SER A 50 6.92 -8.94 -7.92
CA SER A 50 6.20 -8.82 -9.20
C SER A 50 6.73 -7.70 -10.12
N MET A 51 7.72 -6.93 -9.68
CA MET A 51 8.29 -5.78 -10.39
C MET A 51 9.81 -5.81 -10.26
N PRO A 52 10.55 -6.45 -11.18
CA PRO A 52 11.85 -7.08 -10.95
C PRO A 52 13.01 -6.27 -10.33
N THR A 53 12.89 -4.98 -9.96
CA THR A 53 14.03 -4.16 -9.50
C THR A 53 13.77 -3.14 -8.38
N ARG A 54 12.53 -2.83 -7.96
CA ARG A 54 12.25 -1.43 -7.51
C ARG A 54 11.87 -1.18 -6.05
N VAL A 55 11.76 -2.18 -5.18
CA VAL A 55 11.39 -1.93 -3.76
C VAL A 55 12.56 -2.13 -2.80
N ALA A 56 13.63 -2.80 -3.24
CA ALA A 56 14.92 -2.66 -2.57
C ALA A 56 15.28 -1.17 -2.42
N GLU A 57 15.15 -0.39 -3.50
CA GLU A 57 15.33 1.07 -3.52
C GLU A 57 14.37 1.84 -2.58
N LEU A 58 13.12 1.38 -2.42
CA LEU A 58 12.12 2.04 -1.56
C LEU A 58 12.38 1.80 -0.07
N PHE A 59 12.90 0.62 0.28
CA PHE A 59 13.33 0.32 1.65
C PHE A 59 14.69 0.95 1.96
N GLU A 60 15.62 0.99 1.00
CA GLU A 60 16.91 1.69 1.13
C GLU A 60 16.73 3.20 1.31
N ASN A 61 15.79 3.83 0.59
CA ASN A 61 15.49 5.26 0.75
C ASN A 61 14.75 5.64 2.03
N ARG A 62 14.34 4.67 2.87
CA ARG A 62 13.85 4.96 4.24
C ARG A 62 14.98 5.00 5.29
N GLY A 63 16.22 4.68 4.91
CA GLY A 63 17.42 4.81 5.75
C GLY A 63 18.36 5.95 5.36
N SER A 64 18.26 6.46 4.13
CA SER A 64 19.13 7.54 3.64
C SER A 64 18.57 8.91 4.05
N ARG A 65 19.03 9.41 5.19
CA ARG A 65 19.04 10.84 5.50
C ARG A 65 19.58 11.61 4.31
N THR A 66 18.84 12.61 3.88
CA THR A 66 19.34 13.79 3.20
C THR A 66 20.58 14.31 3.93
N HIS A 67 21.75 14.05 3.37
CA HIS A 67 22.94 14.87 3.58
C HIS A 67 23.66 14.95 2.24
N ASN A 68 23.35 16.01 1.49
CA ASN A 68 24.34 16.91 0.92
C ASN A 68 23.67 18.26 0.68
#